data_AF-A0A959ZPG2-F1
#
_entry.id   AF-A0A959ZPG2-F1
#
_cell.length_a   1.000
_cell.length_b   1.000
_cell.length_c   1.000
_cell.angle_alpha   90.00
_cell.angle_beta   90.00
_cell.angle_gamma   90.00
#
_symmetry.space_group_name_H-M   'P 1'
#
loop_
_entity.id
_entity.type
_entity.pdbx_description
1 polymer ?
#
loop_
_entity_poly.entity_id
_entity_poly.type
_entity_poly.pdbx_seq_one_letter_code
_entity_poly.pdbx_strand_id
1 'polypeptide(L)'
;MGRTLATIVAALALVVGLALLDHSREREPAADQLAGRIADAQESGDVAAAEGGSFAGGSLSDCLGSLAAEPPAGGDFPGLDERGVEEISQRVERIRHLRFSAPVDATFLGDAALDRRIEALAGTEGARELAARQGAALELLGAIPDGNDLYELTTRALAAQVVGLYVPETKELLVATAGKPGAVEEITLAHELEHALADDDLGLPLSSKVVAGEGDRDLAAQSLVEGDATLTMELYALRYVDLSDQLGLGDDPELAGGGLGKLPDFLRRQLLFPYEAGLQYVCDRYEQGGWRAVDDAYSDPPASTAELLGLRDTDPVAAPPAGRLARPWRPVLRDQLGAAALAWIFAAPGGDPDGALPDPREPISGWAGDRLTLWQRPGGESALSLSIVDEGGSLCGAMIAWYAAANPDAELSRAGDATTFSDPDGGRAAVVACSGESVVVGIGPDEGTAAKLAAEER
;
A
#
# COMPACT_ATOMS: atom_id res chain seq x y z
N MET A 1 -19.81 6.88 15.18
CA MET A 1 -18.72 6.03 15.71
C MET A 1 -18.28 5.18 14.54
N GLY A 2 -17.02 5.29 14.12
CA GLY A 2 -16.53 4.76 12.83
C GLY A 2 -16.29 5.86 11.81
N ARG A 3 -15.14 6.55 11.91
CA ARG A 3 -14.74 7.63 10.97
C ARG A 3 -13.30 7.52 10.49
N THR A 4 -12.39 7.01 11.31
CA THR A 4 -10.96 6.84 10.96
C THR A 4 -10.61 5.40 10.54
N LEU A 5 -11.47 4.38 10.76
CA LEU A 5 -11.17 3.01 10.30
C LEU A 5 -11.56 2.83 8.84
N ALA A 6 -12.60 3.55 8.42
CA ALA A 6 -12.78 4.06 7.06
C ALA A 6 -11.68 5.07 6.64
N THR A 7 -10.54 5.08 7.32
CA THR A 7 -9.28 5.79 6.99
C THR A 7 -8.00 5.02 7.34
N ILE A 8 -8.09 3.87 8.02
CA ILE A 8 -7.01 2.86 8.11
C ILE A 8 -7.24 1.77 7.08
N VAL A 9 -8.47 1.23 7.01
CA VAL A 9 -9.10 0.80 5.73
C VAL A 9 -9.37 2.03 4.85
N ALA A 10 -8.74 3.21 5.07
CA ALA A 10 -8.51 4.18 3.98
C ALA A 10 -7.09 4.72 3.71
N ALA A 11 -6.08 4.30 4.49
CA ALA A 11 -4.66 4.34 4.13
C ALA A 11 -4.31 3.03 3.40
N LEU A 12 -4.74 1.90 4.00
CA LEU A 12 -5.13 0.74 3.24
C LEU A 12 -6.29 1.03 2.26
N ALA A 13 -6.82 2.28 2.04
CA ALA A 13 -7.67 2.65 0.88
C ALA A 13 -6.98 3.14 -0.32
N LEU A 14 -5.82 3.73 -0.13
CA LEU A 14 -4.90 3.77 -1.23
C LEU A 14 -4.55 2.32 -1.67
N VAL A 15 -5.01 1.32 -0.88
CA VAL A 15 -5.20 -0.14 -1.09
C VAL A 15 -6.71 -0.69 -0.91
N VAL A 16 -7.82 0.13 -0.95
CA VAL A 16 -9.29 -0.01 -0.43
C VAL A 16 -9.70 0.18 1.08
N GLY A 17 -10.70 0.99 1.50
CA GLY A 17 -11.69 1.90 0.90
C GLY A 17 -12.34 2.95 1.90
N LEU A 18 -12.33 4.24 1.55
CA LEU A 18 -13.07 5.48 1.99
C LEU A 18 -13.94 5.64 3.28
N ALA A 19 -13.98 6.93 3.66
CA ALA A 19 -15.02 7.72 4.33
C ALA A 19 -16.46 7.83 3.71
N LEU A 20 -17.38 8.45 4.48
CA LEU A 20 -18.87 8.37 4.45
C LEU A 20 -19.65 9.53 3.77
N LEU A 21 -20.90 9.29 3.28
CA LEU A 21 -22.16 9.96 3.73
C LEU A 21 -23.51 9.48 3.06
N ASP A 22 -24.45 9.03 3.91
CA ASP A 22 -25.95 9.09 3.90
C ASP A 22 -26.93 8.34 2.92
N HIS A 23 -27.76 7.47 3.53
CA HIS A 23 -29.13 6.97 3.20
C HIS A 23 -29.54 6.30 1.85
N SER A 24 -29.55 4.96 1.86
CA SER A 24 -30.75 4.08 2.02
C SER A 24 -31.23 3.10 0.91
N ARG A 25 -31.30 1.82 1.34
CA ARG A 25 -32.28 0.73 1.03
C ARG A 25 -32.17 -0.18 -0.23
N GLU A 26 -31.99 -1.48 0.11
CA GLU A 26 -32.71 -2.70 -0.34
C GLU A 26 -32.24 -3.55 -1.56
N ARG A 27 -31.67 -4.75 -1.24
CA ARG A 27 -31.87 -6.10 -1.87
C ARG A 27 -31.33 -6.35 -3.30
N GLU A 28 -30.99 -7.57 -3.78
CA GLU A 28 -31.00 -8.98 -3.31
C GLU A 28 -29.88 -9.79 -4.10
N PRO A 29 -29.59 -11.09 -3.84
CA PRO A 29 -28.32 -11.73 -4.21
C PRO A 29 -28.31 -12.61 -5.49
N ALA A 30 -27.11 -12.96 -5.97
CA ALA A 30 -26.88 -14.03 -6.96
C ALA A 30 -25.47 -14.66 -6.85
N ALA A 31 -25.23 -15.48 -5.81
CA ALA A 31 -24.00 -16.27 -5.66
C ALA A 31 -24.30 -17.77 -5.84
N ASP A 32 -23.95 -18.35 -7.00
CA ASP A 32 -23.98 -19.82 -7.19
C ASP A 32 -23.25 -20.37 -8.45
N GLN A 33 -22.50 -19.54 -9.23
CA GLN A 33 -21.86 -19.99 -10.49
C GLN A 33 -20.32 -19.92 -10.52
N LEU A 34 -19.66 -19.41 -9.48
CA LEU A 34 -18.19 -19.24 -9.48
C LEU A 34 -17.42 -20.50 -8.99
N ALA A 35 -18.06 -21.36 -8.19
CA ALA A 35 -17.41 -22.53 -7.59
C ALA A 35 -16.89 -23.57 -8.60
N GLY A 36 -17.43 -23.60 -9.81
CA GLY A 36 -17.08 -24.59 -10.85
C GLY A 36 -15.78 -24.33 -11.62
N ARG A 37 -15.10 -23.19 -11.40
CA ARG A 37 -13.88 -22.80 -12.14
C ARG A 37 -12.61 -22.73 -11.30
N ILE A 38 -12.71 -23.01 -10.00
CA ILE A 38 -11.61 -22.86 -9.03
C ILE A 38 -10.74 -24.15 -8.94
N ALA A 39 -11.26 -25.30 -9.39
CA ALA A 39 -10.60 -26.60 -9.24
C ALA A 39 -9.41 -26.84 -10.19
N ASP A 40 -9.41 -26.23 -11.39
CA ASP A 40 -8.43 -26.58 -12.44
C ASP A 40 -7.12 -25.77 -12.38
N ALA A 41 -7.02 -24.77 -11.50
CA ALA A 41 -5.87 -23.86 -11.41
C ALA A 41 -4.82 -24.26 -10.35
N GLN A 42 -4.95 -25.43 -9.72
CA GLN A 42 -4.12 -25.84 -8.58
C GLN A 42 -2.87 -26.67 -8.95
N GLU A 43 -2.60 -26.97 -10.23
CA GLU A 43 -1.54 -27.91 -10.64
C GLU A 43 -0.22 -27.30 -11.14
N SER A 44 -0.11 -25.98 -11.37
CA SER A 44 1.12 -25.33 -11.84
C SER A 44 1.77 -24.49 -10.74
N GLY A 45 2.57 -25.14 -9.87
CA GLY A 45 3.38 -24.44 -8.88
C GLY A 45 4.76 -24.09 -9.43
N ASP A 46 5.09 -22.80 -9.41
CA ASP A 46 6.45 -22.26 -9.37
C ASP A 46 6.37 -20.90 -8.67
N VAL A 47 7.10 -20.73 -7.55
CA VAL A 47 7.19 -19.47 -6.82
C VAL A 47 8.67 -19.11 -6.73
N ALA A 48 9.12 -18.25 -7.64
CA ALA A 48 10.50 -17.77 -7.65
C ALA A 48 10.66 -16.64 -6.61
N ALA A 49 11.68 -16.76 -5.76
CA ALA A 49 12.04 -15.71 -4.81
C ALA A 49 12.49 -14.44 -5.56
N ALA A 50 11.82 -13.32 -5.33
CA ALA A 50 12.26 -12.03 -5.79
C ALA A 50 13.41 -11.55 -4.90
N GLU A 51 14.60 -11.32 -5.47
CA GLU A 51 15.78 -10.93 -4.71
C GLU A 51 15.63 -9.52 -4.11
N GLY A 52 15.95 -9.38 -2.82
CA GLY A 52 15.90 -8.11 -2.11
C GLY A 52 16.90 -7.09 -2.67
N GLY A 53 16.40 -6.03 -3.30
CA GLY A 53 17.22 -4.94 -3.82
C GLY A 53 17.73 -4.05 -2.69
N SER A 54 19.06 -3.97 -2.53
CA SER A 54 19.72 -3.08 -1.56
C SER A 54 19.23 -1.63 -1.70
N PHE A 55 18.65 -1.10 -0.64
CA PHE A 55 18.41 0.34 -0.49
C PHE A 55 19.71 1.04 -0.07
N ALA A 56 19.79 2.35 -0.26
CA ALA A 56 20.96 3.16 0.07
C ALA A 56 20.87 3.66 1.52
N GLY A 57 21.09 2.75 2.47
CA GLY A 57 21.09 3.00 3.92
C GLY A 57 22.00 1.99 4.63
N GLY A 58 21.99 1.98 5.97
CA GLY A 58 22.60 0.88 6.74
C GLY A 58 21.94 -0.44 6.34
N SER A 59 22.68 -1.56 6.34
CA SER A 59 22.01 -2.84 6.09
C SER A 59 21.00 -3.09 7.23
N LEU A 60 19.84 -3.67 6.92
CA LEU A 60 18.89 -4.10 7.96
C LEU A 60 19.57 -5.00 9.02
N SER A 61 20.60 -5.76 8.63
CA SER A 61 21.43 -6.54 9.57
C SER A 61 22.31 -5.70 10.50
N ASP A 62 22.72 -4.50 10.08
CA ASP A 62 23.52 -3.56 10.89
C ASP A 62 22.62 -2.87 11.92
N CYS A 63 21.42 -2.42 11.49
CA CYS A 63 20.37 -1.90 12.36
C CYS A 63 20.02 -2.92 13.46
N LEU A 64 19.51 -4.09 13.06
CA LEU A 64 19.14 -5.18 13.98
C LEU A 64 20.34 -5.68 14.79
N GLY A 65 21.54 -5.72 14.21
CA GLY A 65 22.78 -6.12 14.89
C GLY A 65 23.24 -5.13 15.97
N SER A 66 23.00 -3.82 15.77
CA SER A 66 23.26 -2.78 16.78
C SER A 66 22.26 -2.86 17.94
N LEU A 67 21.01 -3.23 17.63
CA LEU A 67 19.90 -3.34 18.55
C LEU A 67 19.92 -4.61 19.40
N ALA A 68 20.36 -5.74 18.84
CA ALA A 68 20.52 -7.03 19.53
C ALA A 68 21.64 -7.05 20.60
N ALA A 69 22.15 -5.89 21.00
CA ALA A 69 23.15 -5.75 22.06
C ALA A 69 22.60 -6.04 23.46
N GLU A 70 21.29 -5.97 23.68
CA GLU A 70 20.67 -6.45 24.92
C GLU A 70 20.52 -7.99 24.89
N PRO A 71 20.91 -8.70 25.96
CA PRO A 71 20.85 -10.17 25.96
C PRO A 71 19.40 -10.66 25.87
N PRO A 72 19.14 -11.79 25.17
CA PRO A 72 17.82 -12.39 25.12
C PRO A 72 17.35 -12.71 26.54
N ALA A 73 16.14 -12.30 26.86
CA ALA A 73 15.48 -12.64 28.11
C ALA A 73 14.91 -14.07 28.05
N GLY A 74 14.39 -14.44 26.87
CA GLY A 74 13.59 -15.65 26.67
C GLY A 74 12.27 -15.62 27.48
N GLY A 75 11.43 -16.62 27.24
CA GLY A 75 10.20 -16.81 28.00
C GLY A 75 9.22 -17.72 27.30
N ASP A 76 8.37 -18.40 28.07
CA ASP A 76 7.20 -19.09 27.52
C ASP A 76 6.26 -18.04 26.90
N PHE A 77 5.56 -18.40 25.81
CA PHE A 77 4.53 -17.55 25.19
C PHE A 77 3.49 -17.11 26.25
N PRO A 78 3.26 -15.79 26.47
CA PRO A 78 2.33 -15.33 27.49
C PRO A 78 0.87 -15.75 27.28
N GLY A 79 0.49 -16.11 26.05
CA GLY A 79 -0.85 -16.57 25.70
C GLY A 79 -1.71 -15.52 24.99
N LEU A 80 -2.83 -15.96 24.41
CA LEU A 80 -3.85 -15.10 23.79
C LEU A 80 -5.02 -14.86 24.76
N ASP A 81 -4.71 -14.22 25.89
CA ASP A 81 -5.69 -13.76 26.87
C ASP A 81 -5.30 -12.38 27.46
N GLU A 82 -6.14 -11.84 28.36
CA GLU A 82 -5.94 -10.53 28.99
C GLU A 82 -4.57 -10.40 29.68
N ARG A 83 -4.05 -11.49 30.28
CA ARG A 83 -2.74 -11.50 30.92
C ARG A 83 -1.63 -11.52 29.88
N GLY A 84 -1.80 -12.30 28.81
CA GLY A 84 -0.86 -12.32 27.70
C GLY A 84 -0.68 -10.93 27.08
N VAL A 85 -1.80 -10.24 26.81
CA VAL A 85 -1.81 -8.84 26.35
C VAL A 85 -1.10 -7.92 27.34
N GLU A 86 -1.36 -8.01 28.66
CA GLU A 86 -0.66 -7.20 29.67
C GLU A 86 0.86 -7.45 29.67
N GLU A 87 1.29 -8.71 29.58
CA GLU A 87 2.71 -9.07 29.61
C GLU A 87 3.45 -8.64 28.34
N ILE A 88 2.83 -8.80 27.17
CA ILE A 88 3.36 -8.35 25.88
C ILE A 88 3.40 -6.81 25.83
N SER A 89 2.36 -6.13 26.32
CA SER A 89 2.35 -4.66 26.44
C SER A 89 3.57 -4.15 27.22
N GLN A 90 3.85 -4.74 28.39
CA GLN A 90 5.03 -4.38 29.19
C GLN A 90 6.36 -4.71 28.51
N ARG A 91 6.39 -5.71 27.61
CA ARG A 91 7.58 -6.07 26.81
C ARG A 91 7.80 -5.04 25.69
N VAL A 92 6.73 -4.61 25.00
CA VAL A 92 6.72 -3.55 23.98
C VAL A 92 7.13 -2.19 24.59
N GLU A 93 6.54 -1.79 25.74
CA GLU A 93 6.96 -0.60 26.51
C GLU A 93 8.45 -0.59 26.90
N ARG A 94 9.06 -1.77 27.07
CA ARG A 94 10.51 -1.89 27.34
C ARG A 94 11.35 -1.78 26.08
N ILE A 95 10.83 -2.22 24.93
CA ILE A 95 11.50 -2.06 23.64
C ILE A 95 11.47 -0.59 23.24
N ARG A 96 10.27 0.01 23.09
CA ARG A 96 10.09 1.37 22.58
C ARG A 96 10.46 2.50 23.53
N HIS A 97 10.67 2.22 24.81
CA HIS A 97 10.86 3.20 25.89
C HIS A 97 9.67 4.15 26.17
N LEU A 98 8.52 3.95 25.52
CA LEU A 98 7.26 4.68 25.75
C LEU A 98 6.40 3.99 26.84
N ARG A 99 5.25 4.57 27.22
CA ARG A 99 4.34 3.98 28.22
C ARG A 99 2.88 4.14 27.84
N PHE A 100 2.09 3.10 28.08
CA PHE A 100 0.63 3.19 28.00
C PHE A 100 0.09 4.06 29.15
N SER A 101 -0.86 4.93 28.83
CA SER A 101 -1.60 5.76 29.78
C SER A 101 -2.65 4.96 30.58
N ALA A 102 -3.12 3.86 30.01
CA ALA A 102 -4.04 2.88 30.61
C ALA A 102 -3.86 1.49 29.96
N PRO A 103 -4.29 0.39 30.61
CA PRO A 103 -4.28 -0.95 30.01
C PRO A 103 -5.08 -0.99 28.69
N VAL A 104 -4.55 -1.72 27.70
CA VAL A 104 -5.18 -1.89 26.38
C VAL A 104 -6.46 -2.72 26.47
N ASP A 105 -7.55 -2.26 25.83
CA ASP A 105 -8.83 -2.96 25.80
C ASP A 105 -8.84 -4.01 24.68
N ALA A 106 -8.56 -5.27 25.03
CA ALA A 106 -8.47 -6.39 24.10
C ALA A 106 -9.78 -7.18 23.99
N THR A 107 -10.33 -7.27 22.78
CA THR A 107 -11.51 -8.07 22.45
C THR A 107 -11.13 -9.34 21.71
N PHE A 108 -11.27 -10.47 22.39
CA PHE A 108 -10.97 -11.81 21.87
C PHE A 108 -12.13 -12.35 21.02
N LEU A 109 -11.90 -12.59 19.72
CA LEU A 109 -12.91 -13.00 18.74
C LEU A 109 -12.50 -14.30 18.01
N GLY A 110 -13.46 -15.22 17.84
CA GLY A 110 -13.32 -16.31 16.87
C GLY A 110 -13.70 -15.85 15.46
N ASP A 111 -13.14 -16.49 14.43
CA ASP A 111 -13.14 -16.11 13.00
C ASP A 111 -14.43 -15.41 12.53
N ALA A 112 -15.57 -16.10 12.57
CA ALA A 112 -16.82 -15.55 12.06
C ALA A 112 -17.28 -14.25 12.77
N ALA A 113 -16.83 -13.99 14.01
CA ALA A 113 -17.07 -12.73 14.72
C ALA A 113 -16.04 -11.66 14.35
N LEU A 114 -14.79 -12.05 14.10
CA LEU A 114 -13.72 -11.20 13.60
C LEU A 114 -14.02 -10.73 12.17
N ASP A 115 -14.39 -11.63 11.26
CA ASP A 115 -14.84 -11.34 9.89
C ASP A 115 -15.92 -10.25 9.89
N ARG A 116 -17.00 -10.47 10.64
CA ARG A 116 -18.10 -9.49 10.76
C ARG A 116 -17.66 -8.17 11.38
N ARG A 117 -16.63 -8.18 12.24
CA ARG A 117 -16.08 -6.95 12.84
C ARG A 117 -15.31 -6.18 11.76
N ILE A 118 -14.42 -6.84 11.01
CA ILE A 118 -13.66 -6.27 9.88
C ILE A 118 -14.63 -5.76 8.79
N GLU A 119 -15.62 -6.54 8.38
CA GLU A 119 -16.65 -6.13 7.43
C GLU A 119 -17.43 -4.89 7.90
N ALA A 120 -17.78 -4.80 9.18
CA ALA A 120 -18.49 -3.64 9.74
C ALA A 120 -17.60 -2.38 9.86
N LEU A 121 -16.29 -2.57 9.85
CA LEU A 121 -15.29 -1.50 9.93
C LEU A 121 -14.92 -0.97 8.54
N ALA A 122 -14.79 -1.86 7.55
CA ALA A 122 -14.55 -1.54 6.13
C ALA A 122 -15.82 -1.09 5.38
N GLY A 123 -16.99 -1.63 5.74
CA GLY A 123 -18.20 -1.68 4.92
C GLY A 123 -19.04 -0.42 4.79
N THR A 124 -18.43 0.73 4.44
CA THR A 124 -19.21 1.94 4.10
C THR A 124 -19.58 1.98 2.60
N GLU A 125 -20.69 2.63 2.25
CA GLU A 125 -21.06 2.83 0.83
C GLU A 125 -20.02 3.70 0.11
N GLY A 126 -19.54 4.73 0.82
CA GLY A 126 -18.39 5.51 0.38
C GLY A 126 -17.21 4.60 0.09
N ALA A 127 -16.83 3.70 1.01
CA ALA A 127 -15.67 2.80 0.91
C ALA A 127 -15.59 2.03 -0.40
N ARG A 128 -16.74 1.71 -0.99
CA ARG A 128 -16.83 0.99 -2.27
C ARG A 128 -16.67 1.92 -3.48
N GLU A 129 -17.01 3.21 -3.35
CA GLU A 129 -17.05 4.16 -4.46
C GLU A 129 -15.65 4.61 -4.94
N LEU A 130 -14.77 5.17 -4.09
CA LEU A 130 -13.37 5.41 -4.48
C LEU A 130 -12.58 4.12 -4.64
N ALA A 131 -12.88 3.00 -3.96
CA ALA A 131 -12.25 1.72 -4.30
C ALA A 131 -12.54 1.33 -5.76
N ALA A 132 -13.77 1.51 -6.24
CA ALA A 132 -14.10 1.35 -7.65
C ALA A 132 -13.42 2.40 -8.57
N ARG A 133 -13.23 3.64 -8.10
CA ARG A 133 -12.48 4.67 -8.87
C ARG A 133 -10.97 4.38 -8.92
N GLN A 134 -10.37 3.91 -7.84
CA GLN A 134 -8.96 3.51 -7.78
C GLN A 134 -8.74 2.26 -8.61
N GLY A 135 -9.65 1.27 -8.54
CA GLY A 135 -9.68 0.12 -9.44
C GLY A 135 -9.66 0.57 -10.90
N ALA A 136 -10.61 1.40 -11.32
CA ALA A 136 -10.64 1.93 -12.68
C ALA A 136 -9.39 2.76 -13.08
N ALA A 137 -8.69 3.38 -12.12
CA ALA A 137 -7.43 4.08 -12.39
C ALA A 137 -6.26 3.09 -12.57
N LEU A 138 -6.15 2.08 -11.71
CA LEU A 138 -5.15 1.02 -11.79
C LEU A 138 -5.36 0.13 -13.04
N GLU A 139 -6.60 -0.18 -13.38
CA GLU A 139 -6.98 -0.84 -14.64
C GLU A 139 -6.54 -0.02 -15.85
N LEU A 140 -6.78 1.30 -15.86
CA LEU A 140 -6.33 2.19 -16.95
C LEU A 140 -4.80 2.24 -17.09
N LEU A 141 -4.07 2.14 -15.98
CA LEU A 141 -2.61 1.99 -15.96
C LEU A 141 -2.17 0.55 -16.32
N GLY A 142 -3.07 -0.43 -16.40
CA GLY A 142 -2.68 -1.84 -16.52
C GLY A 142 -1.85 -2.34 -15.32
N ALA A 143 -2.02 -1.71 -14.15
CA ALA A 143 -1.39 -2.13 -12.89
C ALA A 143 -2.14 -3.31 -12.26
N ILE A 144 -3.44 -3.44 -12.55
CA ILE A 144 -4.27 -4.60 -12.24
C ILE A 144 -5.06 -5.01 -13.49
N PRO A 145 -5.48 -6.29 -13.64
CA PRO A 145 -6.32 -6.72 -14.76
C PRO A 145 -7.69 -6.03 -14.75
N ASP A 146 -8.26 -5.80 -15.93
CA ASP A 146 -9.61 -5.24 -16.10
C ASP A 146 -10.70 -6.14 -15.45
N GLY A 147 -11.68 -5.52 -14.79
CA GLY A 147 -12.86 -6.17 -14.21
C GLY A 147 -12.70 -6.66 -12.78
N ASN A 148 -11.68 -6.21 -12.04
CA ASN A 148 -11.47 -6.59 -10.65
C ASN A 148 -12.32 -5.74 -9.70
N ASP A 149 -13.08 -6.38 -8.79
CA ASP A 149 -13.61 -5.68 -7.62
C ASP A 149 -12.45 -5.45 -6.66
N LEU A 150 -11.81 -4.29 -6.82
CA LEU A 150 -10.69 -3.88 -5.96
C LEU A 150 -11.10 -3.96 -4.49
N TYR A 151 -12.33 -3.52 -4.14
CA TYR A 151 -12.84 -3.55 -2.76
C TYR A 151 -12.83 -4.97 -2.18
N GLU A 152 -13.30 -5.95 -2.95
CA GLU A 152 -13.36 -7.34 -2.50
C GLU A 152 -11.97 -7.96 -2.36
N LEU A 153 -11.07 -7.73 -3.32
CA LEU A 153 -9.71 -8.31 -3.33
C LEU A 153 -8.95 -8.06 -2.03
N THR A 154 -8.98 -6.82 -1.57
CA THR A 154 -8.15 -6.33 -0.47
C THR A 154 -8.86 -6.39 0.88
N THR A 155 -10.19 -6.24 0.94
CA THR A 155 -10.95 -6.63 2.16
C THR A 155 -10.70 -8.10 2.49
N ARG A 156 -10.63 -8.98 1.47
CA ARG A 156 -10.29 -10.39 1.63
C ARG A 156 -8.83 -10.59 2.02
N ALA A 157 -7.90 -9.83 1.43
CA ALA A 157 -6.48 -9.89 1.81
C ALA A 157 -6.24 -9.46 3.27
N LEU A 158 -6.94 -8.42 3.74
CA LEU A 158 -6.89 -7.99 5.14
C LEU A 158 -7.44 -9.06 6.07
N ALA A 159 -8.66 -9.56 5.81
CA ALA A 159 -9.26 -10.61 6.62
C ALA A 159 -8.40 -11.88 6.72
N ALA A 160 -7.65 -12.21 5.66
CA ALA A 160 -6.74 -13.37 5.64
C ALA A 160 -5.47 -13.21 6.49
N GLN A 161 -5.13 -11.99 6.93
CA GLN A 161 -3.90 -11.69 7.70
C GLN A 161 -4.16 -11.42 9.20
N VAL A 162 -5.41 -11.41 9.66
CA VAL A 162 -5.73 -10.97 11.03
C VAL A 162 -5.53 -12.08 12.07
N VAL A 163 -4.33 -12.11 12.64
CA VAL A 163 -4.05 -12.74 13.94
C VAL A 163 -4.37 -11.77 15.08
N GLY A 164 -4.07 -10.49 14.89
CA GLY A 164 -4.53 -9.36 15.70
C GLY A 164 -4.82 -8.14 14.80
N LEU A 165 -5.58 -7.18 15.31
CA LEU A 165 -5.81 -5.88 14.66
C LEU A 165 -6.11 -4.79 15.69
N TYR A 166 -5.23 -3.80 15.79
CA TYR A 166 -5.48 -2.57 16.52
C TYR A 166 -6.41 -1.63 15.76
N VAL A 167 -7.24 -0.91 16.52
CA VAL A 167 -8.28 -0.03 16.00
C VAL A 167 -8.16 1.38 16.62
N PRO A 168 -7.39 2.31 16.02
CA PRO A 168 -7.23 3.69 16.48
C PRO A 168 -8.52 4.47 16.78
N GLU A 169 -9.66 4.14 16.15
CA GLU A 169 -10.94 4.87 16.28
C GLU A 169 -11.65 4.60 17.59
N THR A 170 -11.58 3.35 18.02
CA THR A 170 -12.23 2.84 19.23
C THR A 170 -11.21 2.54 20.32
N LYS A 171 -9.90 2.60 19.98
CA LYS A 171 -8.76 2.22 20.82
C LYS A 171 -8.86 0.75 21.29
N GLU A 172 -9.52 -0.09 20.48
CA GLU A 172 -9.73 -1.52 20.74
C GLU A 172 -8.63 -2.34 20.06
N LEU A 173 -8.16 -3.39 20.73
CA LEU A 173 -7.31 -4.41 20.13
C LEU A 173 -8.15 -5.67 19.87
N LEU A 174 -8.32 -6.06 18.61
CA LEU A 174 -9.01 -7.29 18.24
C LEU A 174 -7.98 -8.43 18.20
N VAL A 175 -8.27 -9.56 18.86
CA VAL A 175 -7.36 -10.72 18.90
C VAL A 175 -8.09 -11.97 18.42
N ALA A 176 -7.53 -12.66 17.43
CA ALA A 176 -8.10 -13.91 16.90
C ALA A 176 -7.90 -15.07 17.89
N THR A 177 -8.95 -15.86 18.14
CA THR A 177 -8.90 -16.98 19.11
C THR A 177 -8.86 -18.37 18.48
N ALA A 178 -8.84 -18.49 17.15
CA ALA A 178 -8.84 -19.78 16.46
C ALA A 178 -7.46 -20.26 15.99
N GLY A 179 -6.45 -19.38 16.03
CA GLY A 179 -5.04 -19.71 15.80
C GLY A 179 -4.48 -20.71 16.82
N LYS A 180 -3.22 -21.11 16.65
CA LYS A 180 -2.54 -22.04 17.55
C LYS A 180 -1.48 -21.28 18.35
N PRO A 181 -1.76 -20.88 19.61
CA PRO A 181 -0.80 -20.23 20.50
C PRO A 181 0.68 -20.59 20.25
N GLY A 182 1.42 -19.67 19.65
CA GLY A 182 2.78 -19.86 19.18
C GLY A 182 3.50 -18.54 18.91
N ALA A 183 4.72 -18.63 18.39
CA ALA A 183 5.59 -17.47 18.19
C ALA A 183 5.04 -16.47 17.15
N VAL A 184 4.35 -16.94 16.11
CA VAL A 184 3.69 -16.07 15.11
C VAL A 184 2.62 -15.22 15.78
N GLU A 185 1.76 -15.84 16.61
CA GLU A 185 0.75 -15.09 17.35
C GLU A 185 1.34 -14.17 18.42
N GLU A 186 2.49 -14.50 19.00
CA GLU A 186 3.19 -13.64 19.95
C GLU A 186 3.77 -12.37 19.31
N ILE A 187 4.48 -12.51 18.18
CA ILE A 187 5.13 -11.38 17.51
C ILE A 187 4.10 -10.48 16.83
N THR A 188 3.04 -11.04 16.22
CA THR A 188 1.96 -10.23 15.64
C THR A 188 1.20 -9.48 16.73
N LEU A 189 0.99 -10.08 17.91
CA LEU A 189 0.39 -9.36 19.04
C LEU A 189 1.33 -8.25 19.57
N ALA A 190 2.65 -8.40 19.46
CA ALA A 190 3.60 -7.33 19.76
C ALA A 190 3.57 -6.19 18.72
N HIS A 191 3.39 -6.49 17.42
CA HIS A 191 3.19 -5.52 16.34
C HIS A 191 1.94 -4.65 16.60
N GLU A 192 0.79 -5.28 16.84
CA GLU A 192 -0.47 -4.56 17.11
C GLU A 192 -0.46 -3.78 18.43
N LEU A 193 0.33 -4.23 19.41
CA LEU A 193 0.55 -3.49 20.66
C LEU A 193 1.54 -2.33 20.50
N GLU A 194 2.42 -2.34 19.50
CA GLU A 194 3.19 -1.16 19.12
C GLU A 194 2.26 -0.08 18.55
N HIS A 195 1.41 -0.44 17.56
CA HIS A 195 0.40 0.47 17.02
C HIS A 195 -0.45 1.12 18.12
N ALA A 196 -0.85 0.34 19.12
CA ALA A 196 -1.60 0.82 20.28
C ALA A 196 -0.79 1.78 21.18
N LEU A 197 0.51 1.54 21.35
CA LEU A 197 1.41 2.34 22.17
C LEU A 197 1.74 3.67 21.49
N ALA A 198 2.10 3.63 20.20
CA ALA A 198 2.37 4.80 19.39
C ALA A 198 1.14 5.72 19.30
N ASP A 199 -0.07 5.17 19.13
CA ASP A 199 -1.31 5.95 19.06
C ASP A 199 -1.79 6.53 20.41
N ASP A 200 -1.26 6.04 21.54
CA ASP A 200 -1.55 6.56 22.89
C ASP A 200 -0.54 7.63 23.36
N ASP A 201 0.77 7.41 23.13
CA ASP A 201 1.83 8.31 23.61
C ASP A 201 2.24 9.38 22.56
N LEU A 202 2.31 9.02 21.27
CA LEU A 202 2.72 9.92 20.18
C LEU A 202 1.52 10.47 19.39
N GLY A 203 0.51 9.62 19.16
CA GLY A 203 -0.59 9.83 18.23
C GLY A 203 -0.18 9.54 16.77
N LEU A 204 -0.97 8.74 16.05
CA LEU A 204 -0.58 8.34 14.69
C LEU A 204 -0.64 9.51 13.69
N PRO A 205 0.35 9.65 12.78
CA PRO A 205 0.36 10.65 11.70
C PRO A 205 -0.64 10.34 10.57
N LEU A 206 -1.66 9.51 10.82
CA LEU A 206 -2.64 9.07 9.83
C LEU A 206 -3.88 9.96 9.88
N SER A 207 -4.28 10.50 8.73
CA SER A 207 -5.49 11.31 8.63
C SER A 207 -6.74 10.49 8.96
N SER A 208 -7.73 11.12 9.58
CA SER A 208 -9.09 10.58 9.78
C SER A 208 -10.04 10.86 8.61
N LYS A 209 -9.49 11.35 7.50
CA LYS A 209 -10.20 11.66 6.26
C LYS A 209 -9.25 11.46 5.08
N VAL A 210 -9.66 10.70 4.08
CA VAL A 210 -8.97 10.70 2.78
C VAL A 210 -8.92 12.13 2.24
N VAL A 211 -7.71 12.67 2.06
CA VAL A 211 -7.51 13.99 1.44
C VAL A 211 -7.20 13.76 -0.03
N ALA A 212 -8.10 14.23 -0.89
CA ALA A 212 -7.95 14.01 -2.33
C ALA A 212 -6.69 14.72 -2.88
N GLY A 213 -5.72 13.94 -3.37
CA GLY A 213 -4.45 14.45 -3.87
C GLY A 213 -3.26 14.26 -2.93
N GLU A 214 -3.37 13.48 -1.86
CA GLU A 214 -2.26 13.20 -0.91
C GLU A 214 -1.87 11.71 -0.84
N GLY A 215 -2.29 10.87 -1.79
CA GLY A 215 -2.13 9.42 -1.71
C GLY A 215 -0.71 8.87 -1.51
N ASP A 216 0.30 9.51 -2.13
CA ASP A 216 1.71 9.18 -1.94
C ASP A 216 2.22 9.55 -0.53
N ARG A 217 1.75 10.69 0.01
CA ARG A 217 2.01 11.12 1.39
C ARG A 217 1.30 10.22 2.40
N ASP A 218 0.05 9.86 2.16
CA ASP A 218 -0.72 8.96 3.03
C ASP A 218 -0.05 7.57 3.11
N LEU A 219 0.40 7.02 1.97
CA LEU A 219 1.19 5.78 1.94
C LEU A 219 2.55 5.93 2.65
N ALA A 220 3.20 7.09 2.51
CA ALA A 220 4.47 7.33 3.17
C ALA A 220 4.34 7.39 4.71
N ALA A 221 3.35 8.14 5.20
CA ALA A 221 3.02 8.21 6.62
C ALA A 221 2.59 6.83 7.18
N GLN A 222 1.87 6.02 6.42
CA GLN A 222 1.57 4.63 6.80
C GLN A 222 2.83 3.78 6.93
N SER A 223 3.83 3.98 6.06
CA SER A 223 5.08 3.21 6.13
C SER A 223 5.92 3.57 7.35
N LEU A 224 5.88 4.81 7.84
CA LEU A 224 6.49 5.14 9.15
C LEU A 224 5.85 4.30 10.27
N VAL A 225 4.51 4.24 10.30
CA VAL A 225 3.76 3.53 11.36
C VAL A 225 3.97 2.02 11.29
N GLU A 226 3.82 1.38 10.13
CA GLU A 226 4.08 -0.06 9.99
C GLU A 226 5.57 -0.38 10.17
N GLY A 227 6.49 0.53 9.84
CA GLY A 227 7.93 0.37 10.03
C GLY A 227 8.36 0.33 11.50
N ASP A 228 7.72 1.13 12.37
CA ASP A 228 7.97 1.15 13.81
C ASP A 228 7.43 -0.12 14.49
N ALA A 229 6.19 -0.49 14.16
CA ALA A 229 5.59 -1.74 14.58
C ALA A 229 6.41 -2.96 14.14
N THR A 230 6.88 -2.98 12.88
CA THR A 230 7.75 -4.05 12.35
C THR A 230 9.11 -4.08 13.07
N LEU A 231 9.77 -2.94 13.28
CA LEU A 231 11.04 -2.90 14.01
C LEU A 231 10.85 -3.40 15.45
N THR A 232 9.78 -2.99 16.10
CA THR A 232 9.45 -3.44 17.46
C THR A 232 9.14 -4.94 17.51
N MET A 233 8.44 -5.48 16.50
CA MET A 233 8.18 -6.91 16.35
C MET A 233 9.48 -7.71 16.20
N GLU A 234 10.41 -7.27 15.34
CA GLU A 234 11.73 -7.92 15.17
C GLU A 234 12.54 -7.92 16.47
N LEU A 235 12.58 -6.78 17.17
CA LEU A 235 13.25 -6.65 18.46
C LEU A 235 12.59 -7.45 19.58
N TYR A 236 11.28 -7.60 19.50
CA TYR A 236 10.52 -8.47 20.38
C TYR A 236 10.92 -9.93 20.14
N ALA A 237 10.91 -10.38 18.88
CA ALA A 237 11.28 -11.74 18.50
C ALA A 237 12.69 -12.09 18.99
N LEU A 238 13.69 -11.26 18.66
CA LEU A 238 15.08 -11.43 19.05
C LEU A 238 15.29 -11.53 20.58
N ARG A 239 14.45 -10.86 21.38
CA ARG A 239 14.61 -10.72 22.82
C ARG A 239 13.81 -11.72 23.65
N TYR A 240 12.59 -12.04 23.23
CA TYR A 240 11.61 -12.74 24.05
C TYR A 240 11.15 -14.08 23.48
N VAL A 241 11.24 -14.29 22.16
CA VAL A 241 10.92 -15.58 21.52
C VAL A 241 12.16 -16.49 21.56
N ASP A 242 11.98 -17.78 21.83
CA ASP A 242 13.08 -18.75 21.87
C ASP A 242 13.68 -19.01 20.48
N LEU A 243 15.01 -19.22 20.43
CA LEU A 243 15.76 -19.36 19.17
C LEU A 243 15.27 -20.50 18.26
N SER A 244 14.72 -21.58 18.82
CA SER A 244 14.14 -22.67 18.01
C SER A 244 12.93 -22.20 17.21
N ASP A 245 12.17 -21.27 17.78
CA ASP A 245 10.91 -20.81 17.25
C ASP A 245 11.18 -19.64 16.30
N GLN A 246 12.12 -18.74 16.65
CA GLN A 246 12.69 -17.73 15.73
C GLN A 246 13.16 -18.37 14.41
N LEU A 247 13.88 -19.50 14.46
CA LEU A 247 14.34 -20.22 13.27
C LEU A 247 13.19 -20.85 12.47
N GLY A 248 12.02 -21.06 13.08
CA GLY A 248 10.82 -21.55 12.40
C GLY A 248 10.00 -20.45 11.71
N LEU A 249 10.08 -19.20 12.19
CA LEU A 249 9.33 -18.06 11.62
C LEU A 249 9.65 -17.84 10.13
N GLY A 250 10.91 -17.99 9.73
CA GLY A 250 11.34 -17.78 8.34
C GLY A 250 10.84 -18.83 7.34
N ASP A 251 10.35 -19.98 7.82
CA ASP A 251 9.72 -21.04 7.01
C ASP A 251 8.17 -20.96 7.08
N ASP A 252 7.59 -20.01 7.84
CA ASP A 252 6.15 -19.95 8.06
C ASP A 252 5.38 -19.33 6.86
N PRO A 253 4.41 -20.04 6.26
CA PRO A 253 3.67 -19.53 5.11
C PRO A 253 2.82 -18.28 5.38
N GLU A 254 2.42 -18.01 6.62
CA GLU A 254 1.62 -16.83 6.96
C GLU A 254 2.51 -15.57 6.90
N LEU A 255 3.68 -15.62 7.53
CA LEU A 255 4.70 -14.57 7.47
C LEU A 255 5.30 -14.40 6.07
N ALA A 256 5.38 -15.47 5.27
CA ALA A 256 5.80 -15.43 3.87
C ALA A 256 4.73 -14.84 2.90
N GLY A 257 3.72 -14.11 3.41
CA GLY A 257 2.66 -13.49 2.61
C GLY A 257 1.53 -14.45 2.24
N GLY A 258 1.16 -15.33 3.17
CA GLY A 258 0.11 -16.34 3.00
C GLY A 258 -1.21 -15.73 2.55
N GLY A 259 -1.61 -16.01 1.30
CA GLY A 259 -2.83 -15.45 0.69
C GLY A 259 -2.60 -14.26 -0.25
N LEU A 260 -1.46 -13.54 -0.13
CA LEU A 260 -1.10 -12.43 -1.03
C LEU A 260 -0.77 -12.91 -2.45
N GLY A 261 -0.32 -14.15 -2.63
CA GLY A 261 0.03 -14.73 -3.94
C GLY A 261 -1.13 -14.89 -4.93
N LYS A 262 -2.36 -14.48 -4.57
CA LYS A 262 -3.53 -14.40 -5.47
C LYS A 262 -3.87 -12.96 -5.90
N LEU A 263 -3.14 -11.97 -5.37
CA LEU A 263 -3.32 -10.57 -5.74
C LEU A 263 -2.51 -10.24 -7.00
N PRO A 264 -2.98 -9.31 -7.85
CA PRO A 264 -2.15 -8.63 -8.83
C PRO A 264 -0.85 -8.11 -8.22
N ASP A 265 0.26 -8.20 -8.96
CA ASP A 265 1.61 -7.89 -8.43
C ASP A 265 1.72 -6.47 -7.86
N PHE A 266 1.05 -5.49 -8.50
CA PHE A 266 0.96 -4.12 -7.98
C PHE A 266 0.35 -4.07 -6.57
N LEU A 267 -0.80 -4.71 -6.34
CA LEU A 267 -1.46 -4.71 -5.03
C LEU A 267 -0.64 -5.46 -3.97
N ARG A 268 0.04 -6.55 -4.36
CA ARG A 268 0.95 -7.28 -3.48
C ARG A 268 2.11 -6.39 -3.03
N ARG A 269 2.79 -5.69 -3.95
CA ARG A 269 3.87 -4.74 -3.61
C ARG A 269 3.35 -3.58 -2.75
N GLN A 270 2.17 -3.07 -3.08
CA GLN A 270 1.57 -1.95 -2.35
C GLN A 270 1.19 -2.31 -0.91
N LEU A 271 0.74 -3.54 -0.66
CA LEU A 271 0.48 -4.07 0.69
C LEU A 271 1.77 -4.30 1.50
N LEU A 272 2.84 -4.78 0.86
CA LEU A 272 4.11 -5.08 1.55
C LEU A 272 4.99 -3.85 1.77
N PHE A 273 4.88 -2.83 0.92
CA PHE A 273 5.75 -1.64 0.95
C PHE A 273 5.80 -0.91 2.31
N PRO A 274 4.69 -0.72 3.05
CA PRO A 274 4.74 -0.13 4.39
C PRO A 274 5.63 -0.88 5.37
N TYR A 275 5.65 -2.21 5.31
CA TYR A 275 6.51 -3.05 6.14
C TYR A 275 7.96 -3.01 5.65
N GLU A 276 8.20 -3.21 4.36
CA GLU A 276 9.55 -3.29 3.77
C GLU A 276 10.30 -1.95 3.79
N ALA A 277 9.73 -0.90 3.19
CA ALA A 277 10.38 0.40 3.08
C ALA A 277 10.25 1.23 4.36
N GLY A 278 9.16 1.03 5.12
CA GLY A 278 8.98 1.60 6.44
C GLY A 278 10.02 1.11 7.44
N LEU A 279 10.25 -0.21 7.52
CA LEU A 279 11.28 -0.78 8.40
C LEU A 279 12.66 -0.20 8.10
N GLN A 280 13.06 -0.09 6.83
CA GLN A 280 14.33 0.55 6.46
C GLN A 280 14.39 2.01 6.91
N TYR A 281 13.34 2.80 6.66
CA TYR A 281 13.28 4.21 7.06
C TYR A 281 13.39 4.39 8.57
N VAL A 282 12.66 3.58 9.34
CA VAL A 282 12.68 3.62 10.82
C VAL A 282 14.02 3.12 11.36
N CYS A 283 14.62 2.08 10.77
CA CYS A 283 15.98 1.68 11.06
C CYS A 283 16.98 2.83 10.84
N ASP A 284 16.92 3.51 9.68
CA ASP A 284 17.81 4.63 9.38
C ASP A 284 17.63 5.78 10.39
N ARG A 285 16.39 6.06 10.86
CA ARG A 285 16.16 7.04 11.95
C ARG A 285 16.74 6.54 13.27
N TYR A 286 16.53 5.27 13.62
CA TYR A 286 17.02 4.68 14.86
C TYR A 286 18.56 4.69 14.91
N GLU A 287 19.26 4.35 13.83
CA GLU A 287 20.73 4.43 13.77
C GLU A 287 21.25 5.87 13.96
N GLN A 288 20.48 6.89 13.53
CA GLN A 288 20.85 8.30 13.65
C GLN A 288 20.64 8.89 15.05
N GLY A 289 19.63 8.45 15.82
CA GLY A 289 19.29 9.07 17.10
C GLY A 289 18.56 8.19 18.13
N GLY A 290 18.48 6.88 17.91
CA GLY A 290 17.69 5.94 18.69
C GLY A 290 16.18 6.20 18.58
N TRP A 291 15.40 5.64 19.50
CA TRP A 291 13.94 5.81 19.52
C TRP A 291 13.48 7.25 19.43
N ARG A 292 14.18 8.20 20.06
CA ARG A 292 13.84 9.62 19.98
C ARG A 292 13.76 10.13 18.53
N ALA A 293 14.63 9.66 17.63
CA ALA A 293 14.59 10.06 16.22
C ALA A 293 13.46 9.38 15.42
N VAL A 294 12.94 8.25 15.92
CA VAL A 294 11.71 7.62 15.42
C VAL A 294 10.50 8.40 15.95
N ASP A 295 10.44 8.67 17.25
CA ASP A 295 9.39 9.45 17.91
C ASP A 295 9.26 10.87 17.32
N ASP A 296 10.38 11.55 17.09
CA ASP A 296 10.42 12.89 16.47
C ASP A 296 9.82 12.86 15.04
N ALA A 297 9.88 11.73 14.32
CA ALA A 297 9.29 11.57 12.97
C ALA A 297 7.76 11.40 12.97
N TYR A 298 7.12 11.01 14.08
CA TYR A 298 5.65 11.02 14.18
C TYR A 298 5.07 12.44 14.14
N SER A 299 5.87 13.45 14.49
CA SER A 299 5.51 14.87 14.37
C SER A 299 5.79 15.50 13.00
N ASP A 300 6.65 14.87 12.19
CA ASP A 300 7.07 15.32 10.86
C ASP A 300 7.28 14.08 9.96
N PRO A 301 6.18 13.41 9.56
CA PRO A 301 6.23 12.12 8.87
C PRO A 301 6.78 12.26 7.44
N PRO A 302 7.33 11.18 6.84
CA PRO A 302 7.89 11.22 5.50
C PRO A 302 6.89 11.76 4.48
N ALA A 303 7.33 12.71 3.67
CA ALA A 303 6.44 13.48 2.80
C ALA A 303 6.04 12.75 1.51
N SER A 304 6.72 11.64 1.18
CA SER A 304 6.53 10.87 -0.05
C SER A 304 7.14 9.47 0.00
N THR A 305 6.70 8.58 -0.88
CA THR A 305 7.40 7.30 -1.08
C THR A 305 8.83 7.49 -1.61
N ALA A 306 9.12 8.61 -2.29
CA ALA A 306 10.47 8.92 -2.75
C ALA A 306 11.46 9.16 -1.58
N GLU A 307 10.98 9.66 -0.43
CA GLU A 307 11.79 9.83 0.78
C GLU A 307 12.14 8.47 1.40
N LEU A 308 11.15 7.58 1.54
CA LEU A 308 11.34 6.20 2.01
C LEU A 308 12.30 5.40 1.13
N LEU A 309 12.26 5.63 -0.19
CA LEU A 309 13.15 5.00 -1.17
C LEU A 309 14.58 5.58 -1.16
N GLY A 310 14.87 6.61 -0.37
CA GLY A 310 16.16 7.31 -0.32
C GLY A 310 16.48 8.15 -1.56
N LEU A 311 15.45 8.54 -2.33
CA LEU A 311 15.61 9.26 -3.60
C LEU A 311 15.69 10.78 -3.40
N ARG A 312 14.99 11.33 -2.39
CA ARG A 312 14.99 12.76 -2.06
C ARG A 312 14.62 13.04 -0.61
N ASP A 313 15.10 14.15 -0.07
CA ASP A 313 14.88 14.65 1.30
C ASP A 313 13.99 15.90 1.34
N THR A 314 13.21 16.14 0.27
CA THR A 314 12.38 17.33 0.09
C THR A 314 10.96 16.99 -0.32
N ASP A 315 10.00 17.75 0.22
CA ASP A 315 8.58 17.71 -0.11
C ASP A 315 8.34 17.60 -1.64
N PRO A 316 7.40 16.76 -2.09
CA PRO A 316 6.99 16.73 -3.49
C PRO A 316 6.51 18.08 -3.99
N VAL A 317 6.98 18.48 -5.16
CA VAL A 317 6.47 19.69 -5.82
C VAL A 317 5.09 19.42 -6.42
N ALA A 318 4.23 20.43 -6.38
CA ALA A 318 2.88 20.32 -6.93
C ALA A 318 2.91 20.25 -8.47
N ALA A 319 2.80 19.05 -9.04
CA ALA A 319 2.66 18.86 -10.48
C ALA A 319 1.47 19.68 -11.04
N PRO A 320 1.54 20.18 -12.28
CA PRO A 320 0.43 20.90 -12.91
C PRO A 320 -0.77 19.99 -13.20
N PRO A 321 -1.99 20.51 -13.38
CA PRO A 321 -3.10 19.72 -13.90
C PRO A 321 -2.86 19.38 -15.38
N ALA A 322 -3.06 18.11 -15.73
CA ALA A 322 -2.92 17.58 -17.08
C ALA A 322 -4.26 17.51 -17.81
N GLY A 323 -4.39 18.28 -18.88
CA GLY A 323 -5.52 18.24 -19.80
C GLY A 323 -6.89 18.57 -19.20
N ARG A 324 -7.89 18.71 -20.08
CA ARG A 324 -9.30 18.85 -19.66
C ARG A 324 -10.25 18.18 -20.64
N LEU A 325 -11.14 17.35 -20.10
CA LEU A 325 -12.28 16.83 -20.84
C LEU A 325 -13.54 17.66 -20.58
N ALA A 326 -14.20 18.04 -21.67
CA ALA A 326 -15.49 18.71 -21.62
C ALA A 326 -16.62 17.73 -21.26
N ARG A 327 -17.77 18.27 -20.85
CA ARG A 327 -18.98 17.45 -20.61
C ARG A 327 -19.28 16.56 -21.84
N PRO A 328 -19.68 15.29 -21.64
CA PRO A 328 -20.23 14.74 -20.40
C PRO A 328 -19.21 14.22 -19.37
N TRP A 329 -17.90 14.24 -19.68
CA TRP A 329 -16.86 13.84 -18.74
C TRP A 329 -16.82 14.69 -17.46
N ARG A 330 -16.41 14.07 -16.35
CA ARG A 330 -16.22 14.69 -15.04
C ARG A 330 -15.01 14.07 -14.33
N PRO A 331 -14.17 14.85 -13.64
CA PRO A 331 -13.16 14.30 -12.75
C PRO A 331 -13.85 13.70 -11.52
N VAL A 332 -13.54 12.45 -11.20
CA VAL A 332 -14.13 11.68 -10.10
C VAL A 332 -13.10 11.27 -9.03
N LEU A 333 -11.81 11.21 -9.41
CA LEU A 333 -10.68 11.06 -8.51
C LEU A 333 -9.61 12.09 -8.87
N ARG A 334 -8.94 12.64 -7.85
CA ARG A 334 -7.64 13.29 -7.97
C ARG A 334 -6.76 12.72 -6.89
N ASP A 335 -5.55 12.34 -7.26
CA ASP A 335 -4.63 11.67 -6.35
C ASP A 335 -3.17 11.96 -6.67
N GLN A 336 -2.28 11.44 -5.84
CA GLN A 336 -0.86 11.23 -6.17
C GLN A 336 -0.61 9.73 -6.35
N LEU A 337 0.26 9.38 -7.29
CA LEU A 337 0.65 7.99 -7.55
C LEU A 337 1.91 7.62 -6.75
N GLY A 338 2.92 8.48 -6.76
CA GLY A 338 4.16 8.30 -6.00
C GLY A 338 5.28 7.58 -6.75
N ALA A 339 6.51 7.78 -6.30
CA ALA A 339 7.69 7.17 -6.89
C ALA A 339 7.69 5.63 -6.77
N ALA A 340 7.20 5.08 -5.65
CA ALA A 340 7.13 3.62 -5.47
C ALA A 340 6.14 2.96 -6.43
N ALA A 341 4.95 3.53 -6.63
CA ALA A 341 3.96 2.99 -7.55
C ALA A 341 4.41 3.07 -9.01
N LEU A 342 5.15 4.12 -9.40
CA LEU A 342 5.84 4.17 -10.70
C LEU A 342 6.86 3.03 -10.84
N ALA A 343 7.64 2.74 -9.79
CA ALA A 343 8.57 1.61 -9.77
C ALA A 343 7.86 0.26 -10.01
N TRP A 344 6.68 0.07 -9.42
CA TRP A 344 5.92 -1.19 -9.53
C TRP A 344 5.32 -1.39 -10.91
N ILE A 345 4.71 -0.35 -11.51
CA ILE A 345 4.21 -0.47 -12.89
C ILE A 345 5.36 -0.68 -13.89
N PHE A 346 6.57 -0.17 -13.60
CA PHE A 346 7.78 -0.44 -14.38
C PHE A 346 8.33 -1.87 -14.17
N ALA A 347 8.16 -2.43 -12.98
CA ALA A 347 8.57 -3.80 -12.63
C ALA A 347 7.57 -4.87 -13.08
N ALA A 348 6.32 -4.52 -13.38
CA ALA A 348 5.31 -5.40 -13.96
C ALA A 348 4.37 -4.66 -14.94
N PRO A 349 4.84 -4.26 -16.14
CA PRO A 349 4.01 -3.59 -17.15
C PRO A 349 2.83 -4.49 -17.55
N GLY A 350 1.60 -3.95 -17.54
CA GLY A 350 0.39 -4.74 -17.83
C GLY A 350 0.03 -5.74 -16.71
N GLY A 351 0.70 -5.68 -15.56
CA GLY A 351 0.55 -6.62 -14.46
C GLY A 351 1.42 -7.88 -14.60
N ASP A 352 2.33 -7.91 -15.58
CA ASP A 352 3.22 -9.04 -15.86
C ASP A 352 4.69 -8.75 -15.45
N PRO A 353 5.22 -9.40 -14.39
CA PRO A 353 6.61 -9.27 -13.98
C PRO A 353 7.63 -9.77 -15.03
N ASP A 354 7.26 -10.67 -15.94
CA ASP A 354 8.17 -11.12 -17.02
C ASP A 354 8.38 -10.00 -18.07
N GLY A 355 7.50 -9.00 -18.10
CA GLY A 355 7.60 -7.80 -18.93
C GLY A 355 8.43 -6.66 -18.33
N ALA A 356 9.09 -6.86 -17.18
CA ALA A 356 9.80 -5.83 -16.44
C ALA A 356 10.77 -5.00 -17.31
N LEU A 357 10.78 -3.68 -17.09
CA LEU A 357 11.82 -2.80 -17.63
C LEU A 357 13.20 -3.19 -17.03
N PRO A 358 14.32 -3.04 -17.76
CA PRO A 358 15.64 -3.49 -17.31
C PRO A 358 16.06 -2.94 -15.94
N ASP A 359 15.77 -1.66 -15.69
CA ASP A 359 16.12 -0.95 -14.47
C ASP A 359 14.89 -0.16 -13.97
N PRO A 360 13.89 -0.81 -13.33
CA PRO A 360 12.60 -0.19 -13.01
C PRO A 360 12.70 0.88 -11.91
N ARG A 361 13.84 0.97 -11.22
CA ARG A 361 14.13 1.95 -10.16
C ARG A 361 15.06 3.10 -10.58
N GLU A 362 15.76 3.02 -11.71
CA GLU A 362 16.61 4.15 -12.15
C GLU A 362 15.76 5.38 -12.55
N PRO A 363 14.68 5.26 -13.36
CA PRO A 363 13.94 6.42 -13.84
C PRO A 363 13.30 7.26 -12.75
N ILE A 364 12.79 6.61 -11.68
CA ILE A 364 12.10 7.29 -10.57
C ILE A 364 13.01 8.18 -9.73
N SER A 365 14.33 8.12 -9.90
CA SER A 365 15.26 9.08 -9.28
C SER A 365 15.04 10.52 -9.74
N GLY A 366 14.43 10.72 -10.93
CA GLY A 366 14.00 12.03 -11.41
C GLY A 366 12.64 12.48 -10.89
N TRP A 367 11.87 11.63 -10.21
CA TRP A 367 10.52 11.99 -9.74
C TRP A 367 10.60 13.09 -8.67
N ALA A 368 9.88 14.18 -8.92
CA ALA A 368 9.79 15.30 -7.99
C ALA A 368 8.37 15.54 -7.44
N GLY A 369 7.37 14.87 -8.01
CA GLY A 369 5.97 15.00 -7.63
C GLY A 369 5.07 14.70 -8.82
N ASP A 370 3.84 14.24 -8.56
CA ASP A 370 2.87 13.94 -9.61
C ASP A 370 1.44 14.39 -9.26
N ARG A 371 0.54 14.22 -10.24
CA ARG A 371 -0.91 14.32 -10.07
C ARG A 371 -1.61 13.36 -11.02
N LEU A 372 -2.35 12.43 -10.45
CA LEU A 372 -3.33 11.59 -11.13
C LEU A 372 -4.71 12.25 -11.13
N THR A 373 -5.47 12.10 -12.20
CA THR A 373 -6.90 12.45 -12.24
C THR A 373 -7.68 11.44 -13.09
N LEU A 374 -8.66 10.77 -12.47
CA LEU A 374 -9.61 9.92 -13.17
C LEU A 374 -10.81 10.74 -13.62
N TRP A 375 -11.18 10.55 -14.87
CA TRP A 375 -12.35 11.12 -15.52
C TRP A 375 -13.34 10.01 -15.87
N GLN A 376 -14.64 10.24 -15.64
CA GLN A 376 -15.70 9.32 -16.02
C GLN A 376 -16.83 10.05 -16.76
N ARG A 377 -17.54 9.33 -17.63
CA ARG A 377 -18.76 9.81 -18.30
C ARG A 377 -19.94 8.84 -18.12
N PRO A 378 -21.20 9.31 -18.25
CA PRO A 378 -22.36 8.43 -18.27
C PRO A 378 -22.21 7.37 -19.37
N GLY A 379 -22.40 6.10 -19.00
CA GLY A 379 -22.06 4.94 -19.83
C GLY A 379 -20.97 4.05 -19.21
N GLY A 380 -20.24 4.53 -18.20
CA GLY A 380 -19.24 3.75 -17.46
C GLY A 380 -17.81 3.88 -17.98
N GLU A 381 -17.61 4.56 -19.11
CA GLU A 381 -16.28 4.79 -19.67
C GLU A 381 -15.44 5.71 -18.78
N SER A 382 -14.19 5.28 -18.56
CA SER A 382 -13.17 5.98 -17.77
C SER A 382 -12.02 6.45 -18.66
N ALA A 383 -11.33 7.51 -18.23
CA ALA A 383 -10.10 8.03 -18.85
C ALA A 383 -9.22 8.66 -17.76
N LEU A 384 -7.90 8.68 -17.94
CA LEU A 384 -6.94 9.05 -16.90
C LEU A 384 -5.91 10.04 -17.43
N SER A 385 -5.62 11.08 -16.66
CA SER A 385 -4.45 11.94 -16.86
C SER A 385 -3.49 11.81 -15.67
N LEU A 386 -2.20 11.66 -15.96
CA LEU A 386 -1.11 11.66 -15.00
C LEU A 386 -0.08 12.71 -15.44
N SER A 387 0.17 13.72 -14.60
CA SER A 387 1.28 14.67 -14.77
C SER A 387 2.37 14.34 -13.76
N ILE A 388 3.62 14.31 -14.20
CA ILE A 388 4.79 14.05 -13.36
C ILE A 388 5.80 15.18 -13.60
N VAL A 389 6.43 15.66 -12.53
CA VAL A 389 7.62 16.50 -12.60
C VAL A 389 8.85 15.60 -12.54
N ASP A 390 9.69 15.70 -13.57
CA ASP A 390 10.87 14.87 -13.85
C ASP A 390 12.13 15.75 -13.88
N GLU A 391 12.78 15.89 -12.73
CA GLU A 391 14.05 16.63 -12.56
C GLU A 391 15.25 15.87 -13.17
N GLY A 392 15.11 14.56 -13.44
CA GLY A 392 16.16 13.71 -14.02
C GLY A 392 16.10 13.58 -15.54
N GLY A 393 14.94 13.80 -16.15
CA GLY A 393 14.68 13.67 -17.59
C GLY A 393 14.53 12.23 -18.10
N SER A 394 14.58 11.23 -17.20
CA SER A 394 14.52 9.80 -17.53
C SER A 394 13.09 9.23 -17.54
N LEU A 395 12.14 9.84 -16.83
CA LEU A 395 10.77 9.30 -16.71
C LEU A 395 10.02 9.36 -18.03
N CYS A 396 10.29 10.35 -18.89
CA CYS A 396 9.69 10.40 -20.24
C CYS A 396 9.94 9.10 -21.02
N GLY A 397 11.20 8.63 -21.03
CA GLY A 397 11.58 7.39 -21.70
C GLY A 397 10.97 6.15 -21.05
N ALA A 398 10.96 6.12 -19.71
CA ALA A 398 10.39 5.02 -18.94
C ALA A 398 8.87 4.88 -19.14
N MET A 399 8.10 5.98 -19.11
CA MET A 399 6.65 5.96 -19.37
C MET A 399 6.33 5.50 -20.81
N ILE A 400 7.14 5.89 -21.80
CA ILE A 400 6.98 5.40 -23.18
C ILE A 400 7.26 3.90 -23.26
N ALA A 401 8.35 3.43 -22.65
CA ALA A 401 8.74 2.02 -22.68
C ALA A 401 7.76 1.12 -21.90
N TRP A 402 7.29 1.59 -20.74
CA TRP A 402 6.26 0.96 -19.94
C TRP A 402 4.95 0.76 -20.69
N TYR A 403 4.40 1.81 -21.32
CA TYR A 403 3.11 1.67 -22.01
C TYR A 403 3.23 0.71 -23.21
N ALA A 404 4.37 0.72 -23.90
CA ALA A 404 4.67 -0.21 -24.98
C ALA A 404 4.78 -1.66 -24.50
N ALA A 405 5.39 -1.91 -23.34
CA ALA A 405 5.49 -3.24 -22.73
C ALA A 405 4.14 -3.74 -22.21
N ALA A 406 3.34 -2.86 -21.59
CA ALA A 406 2.01 -3.16 -21.09
C ALA A 406 0.96 -3.37 -22.20
N ASN A 407 1.20 -2.87 -23.43
CA ASN A 407 0.29 -2.93 -24.56
C ASN A 407 1.07 -3.31 -25.85
N PRO A 408 1.57 -4.54 -25.96
CA PRO A 408 2.50 -4.94 -27.04
C PRO A 408 1.88 -4.89 -28.45
N ASP A 409 0.54 -4.96 -28.56
CA ASP A 409 -0.20 -4.88 -29.82
C ASP A 409 -0.54 -3.43 -30.25
N ALA A 410 -0.24 -2.42 -29.43
CA ALA A 410 -0.58 -1.03 -29.74
C ALA A 410 0.33 -0.42 -30.82
N GLU A 411 -0.26 0.24 -31.82
CA GLU A 411 0.50 0.96 -32.85
C GLU A 411 1.10 2.25 -32.28
N LEU A 412 2.43 2.38 -32.35
CA LEU A 412 3.18 3.55 -31.89
C LEU A 412 3.39 4.56 -33.02
N SER A 413 2.99 5.81 -32.78
CA SER A 413 3.34 6.96 -33.62
C SER A 413 3.96 8.10 -32.80
N ARG A 414 4.72 9.00 -33.44
CA ARG A 414 5.37 10.15 -32.80
C ARG A 414 5.13 11.44 -33.58
N ALA A 415 4.80 12.51 -32.87
CA ALA A 415 4.57 13.84 -33.44
C ALA A 415 5.09 14.93 -32.48
N GLY A 416 6.21 15.56 -32.84
CA GLY A 416 6.92 16.46 -31.93
C GLY A 416 7.38 15.71 -30.69
N ASP A 417 7.10 16.27 -29.51
CA ASP A 417 7.49 15.71 -28.21
C ASP A 417 6.41 14.78 -27.61
N ALA A 418 5.44 14.35 -28.43
CA ALA A 418 4.40 13.39 -28.05
C ALA A 418 4.57 12.04 -28.76
N THR A 419 4.44 10.96 -27.99
CA THR A 419 4.31 9.58 -28.48
C THR A 419 2.87 9.11 -28.24
N THR A 420 2.19 8.69 -29.30
CA THR A 420 0.81 8.17 -29.28
C THR A 420 0.82 6.66 -29.47
N PHE A 421 -0.01 5.98 -28.69
CA PHE A 421 -0.28 4.55 -28.76
C PHE A 421 -1.77 4.36 -29.05
N SER A 422 -2.09 3.63 -30.12
CA SER A 422 -3.48 3.36 -30.53
C SER A 422 -3.68 1.86 -30.76
N ASP A 423 -4.71 1.29 -30.14
CA ASP A 423 -5.14 -0.09 -30.36
C ASP A 423 -5.69 -0.26 -31.81
N PRO A 424 -5.09 -1.13 -32.66
CA PRO A 424 -5.48 -1.28 -34.06
C PRO A 424 -6.84 -1.98 -34.26
N ASP A 425 -7.28 -2.81 -33.32
CA ASP A 425 -8.60 -3.47 -33.37
C ASP A 425 -9.73 -2.58 -32.80
N GLY A 426 -9.34 -1.45 -32.19
CA GLY A 426 -10.23 -0.42 -31.66
C GLY A 426 -10.47 -0.62 -30.17
N GLY A 427 -9.81 0.20 -29.36
CA GLY A 427 -9.84 0.09 -27.91
C GLY A 427 -9.17 1.28 -27.22
N ARG A 428 -8.40 0.98 -26.17
CA ARG A 428 -7.73 1.99 -25.35
C ARG A 428 -6.61 2.67 -26.15
N ALA A 429 -6.48 3.99 -26.00
CA ALA A 429 -5.38 4.76 -26.57
C ALA A 429 -4.68 5.56 -25.46
N ALA A 430 -3.39 5.83 -25.66
CA ALA A 430 -2.61 6.68 -24.78
C ALA A 430 -1.73 7.66 -25.54
N VAL A 431 -1.43 8.78 -24.91
CA VAL A 431 -0.45 9.76 -25.38
C VAL A 431 0.48 10.10 -24.22
N VAL A 432 1.79 9.92 -24.43
CA VAL A 432 2.85 10.39 -23.53
C VAL A 432 3.48 11.61 -24.19
N ALA A 433 3.32 12.78 -23.58
CA ALA A 433 3.88 14.05 -24.02
C ALA A 433 4.91 14.54 -22.99
N CYS A 434 6.07 15.01 -23.45
CA CYS A 434 7.15 15.46 -22.57
C CYS A 434 7.59 16.88 -22.94
N SER A 435 7.78 17.77 -21.96
CA SER A 435 8.30 19.12 -22.20
C SER A 435 9.12 19.63 -21.01
N GLY A 436 10.42 19.83 -21.22
CA GLY A 436 11.35 20.16 -20.13
C GLY A 436 11.32 19.09 -19.04
N GLU A 437 11.01 19.51 -17.82
CA GLU A 437 10.85 18.67 -16.62
C GLU A 437 9.40 18.16 -16.45
N SER A 438 8.54 18.24 -17.47
CA SER A 438 7.17 17.75 -17.41
C SER A 438 6.98 16.49 -18.26
N VAL A 439 6.42 15.45 -17.65
CA VAL A 439 5.91 14.26 -18.35
C VAL A 439 4.41 14.18 -18.12
N VAL A 440 3.64 14.08 -19.20
CA VAL A 440 2.18 14.00 -19.14
C VAL A 440 1.70 12.78 -19.91
N VAL A 441 0.95 11.91 -19.22
CA VAL A 441 0.30 10.74 -19.81
C VAL A 441 -1.21 10.96 -19.80
N GLY A 442 -1.84 10.83 -20.96
CA GLY A 442 -3.29 10.79 -21.12
C GLY A 442 -3.72 9.44 -21.67
N ILE A 443 -4.62 8.74 -20.98
CA ILE A 443 -5.15 7.41 -21.36
C ILE A 443 -6.68 7.53 -21.50
N GLY A 444 -7.27 6.94 -22.54
CA GLY A 444 -8.72 6.98 -22.74
C GLY A 444 -9.25 5.99 -23.78
N PRO A 445 -10.57 6.01 -24.06
CA PRO A 445 -11.23 5.10 -25.00
C PRO A 445 -11.01 5.45 -26.49
N ASP A 446 -10.30 6.54 -26.78
CA ASP A 446 -9.95 6.97 -28.12
C ASP A 446 -8.74 7.94 -28.09
N GLU A 447 -7.97 7.98 -29.18
CA GLU A 447 -6.80 8.86 -29.34
C GLU A 447 -7.14 10.33 -29.09
N GLY A 448 -8.32 10.77 -29.54
CA GLY A 448 -8.80 12.13 -29.37
C GLY A 448 -9.15 12.49 -27.92
N THR A 449 -9.38 11.51 -27.05
CA THR A 449 -9.55 11.68 -25.60
C THR A 449 -8.20 11.65 -24.90
N ALA A 450 -7.33 10.68 -25.25
CA ALA A 450 -5.97 10.59 -24.74
C ALA A 450 -5.14 11.86 -25.01
N ALA A 451 -5.15 12.37 -26.25
CA ALA A 451 -4.44 13.59 -26.63
C ALA A 451 -4.93 14.87 -25.93
N LYS A 452 -6.21 14.92 -25.50
CA LYS A 452 -6.74 16.04 -24.70
C LYS A 452 -6.34 15.99 -23.24
N LEU A 453 -6.03 14.78 -22.74
CA LEU A 453 -5.55 14.54 -21.38
C LEU A 453 -4.03 14.72 -21.28
N ALA A 454 -3.29 14.39 -22.34
CA ALA A 454 -1.84 14.60 -22.43
C ALA A 454 -1.43 16.05 -22.77
N ALA A 455 -2.38 16.93 -23.07
CA ALA A 455 -2.10 18.33 -23.37
C ALA A 455 -1.89 19.15 -22.07
N GLU A 456 -0.87 19.99 -22.04
CA GLU A 456 -0.69 21.00 -20.99
C GLU A 456 -1.92 21.92 -20.89
N GLU A 457 -2.37 22.18 -19.66
CA GLU A 457 -3.49 23.10 -19.40
C GLU A 457 -3.02 24.56 -19.56
N ARG A 458 -3.41 25.21 -20.67
CA ARG A 458 -3.09 26.61 -21.01
C ARG A 458 -4.05 27.63 -20.41
#